data_AF-A0A836GGL7-F1
#
_entry.id   AF-A0A836GGL7-F1
#
_cell.length_a   1.000
_cell.length_b   1.000
_cell.length_c   1.000
_cell.angle_alpha   90.00
_cell.angle_beta   90.00
_cell.angle_gamma   90.00
#
_symmetry.space_group_name_H-M   'P 1'
#
loop_
_entity.id
_entity.type
_entity.pdbx_description
1 polymer ?
#
loop_
_entity_poly.entity_id
_entity_poly.type
_entity_poly.pdbx_seq_one_letter_code
_entity_poly.pdbx_strand_id
1 'polypeptide(L)'
;MSIFPGLCGDVAATNYRVFLGTLPNLAIEERFLRQLQSVFPWYASRKRVKEQASEFLEIDLASCDPELLLRYTHVYYARRQLYDELVDRQLTLIETGKAAKVADSFLLSCLAEVNEAMTPRLQYELHLLQQAKKACRVPWRRELNPDAALDVHDYLCMMRIVEEDATGVADAEMQARAYLPREVLEAKAMELASMFFGGSSPGRTGARATLEKKEKKLLQRLIPADYSKVGTVEKLRPLDVTTLYRFTGERVCGQPADKLFARALWGHVFRKVGSHPLYLQRASLYWARHSGLDPQSASTTMPADLATAVCAQQALFPALKYRCQYLYTSPDMARHQWRTDHVVPLLRLFPLLGAPAAEDLAAQLVVEGEWAKLGIAADTNLLQDTVWRPLKDMVEQMSALFETDVDAVLKHMKDGARVLCPPLSERESLIMYGAPEDAKKEVSIAAAAAANAATA
;
A
#
# COMPACT_ATOMS: atom_id res chain seq x y z
N MET A 1 -4.80 2.28 -3.50
CA MET A 1 -3.66 1.45 -3.02
C MET A 1 -2.50 2.30 -2.49
N SER A 2 -2.08 2.01 -1.26
CA SER A 2 -0.99 2.66 -0.53
C SER A 2 0.32 1.98 -0.91
N ILE A 3 1.42 2.72 -0.86
CA ILE A 3 2.77 2.15 -1.07
C ILE A 3 3.18 1.27 0.12
N PHE A 4 2.71 1.59 1.33
CA PHE A 4 3.06 0.88 2.58
C PHE A 4 1.82 0.61 3.45
N PRO A 5 1.00 -0.39 3.10
CA PRO A 5 -0.27 -0.64 3.78
C PRO A 5 -0.04 -1.07 5.22
N GLY A 6 -0.42 -0.24 6.20
CA GLY A 6 -0.35 -0.55 7.63
C GLY A 6 0.99 -0.23 8.31
N LEU A 7 1.99 0.26 7.58
CA LEU A 7 3.26 0.73 8.15
C LEU A 7 3.08 2.15 8.70
N CYS A 8 3.24 2.31 10.01
CA CYS A 8 3.10 3.61 10.67
C CYS A 8 3.80 3.67 12.04
N GLY A 9 4.29 4.86 12.36
CA GLY A 9 4.77 5.22 13.69
C GLY A 9 3.78 6.10 14.44
N ASP A 10 4.05 6.30 15.73
CA ASP A 10 3.28 7.25 16.55
C ASP A 10 3.79 8.68 16.30
N VAL A 11 2.95 9.51 15.70
CA VAL A 11 3.26 10.89 15.35
C VAL A 11 2.06 11.78 15.66
N ALA A 12 2.31 12.98 16.16
CA ALA A 12 1.27 13.96 16.46
C ALA A 12 0.52 14.38 15.18
N ALA A 13 -0.75 14.76 15.34
CA ALA A 13 -1.51 15.35 14.23
C ALA A 13 -0.81 16.63 13.75
N THR A 14 -0.67 16.75 12.43
CA THR A 14 0.02 17.88 11.78
C THR A 14 -0.92 18.46 10.74
N ASN A 15 -1.66 19.50 11.11
CA ASN A 15 -2.67 20.09 10.24
C ASN A 15 -2.03 20.85 9.07
N TYR A 16 -2.62 20.71 7.88
CA TYR A 16 -2.26 21.44 6.68
C TYR A 16 -3.53 21.89 5.94
N ARG A 17 -3.49 23.09 5.33
CA ARG A 17 -4.61 23.67 4.60
C ARG A 17 -4.36 23.53 3.10
N VAL A 18 -5.12 22.66 2.46
CA VAL A 18 -5.13 22.51 1.00
C VAL A 18 -6.07 23.55 0.42
N PHE A 19 -5.57 24.40 -0.48
CA PHE A 19 -6.38 25.42 -1.13
C PHE A 19 -7.42 24.81 -2.08
N LEU A 20 -8.68 25.25 -1.97
CA LEU A 20 -9.81 24.78 -2.79
C LEU A 20 -10.25 25.78 -3.87
N GLY A 21 -9.86 27.05 -3.73
CA GLY A 21 -10.20 28.11 -4.67
C GLY A 21 -10.57 29.43 -4.00
N THR A 22 -10.85 30.43 -4.82
CA THR A 22 -11.32 31.75 -4.39
C THR A 22 -12.80 31.92 -4.72
N LEU A 23 -13.57 32.54 -3.81
CA LEU A 23 -15.00 32.74 -4.02
C LEU A 23 -15.27 33.79 -5.12
N PRO A 24 -16.31 33.58 -5.97
CA PRO A 24 -17.26 32.47 -5.97
C PRO A 24 -16.80 31.22 -6.75
N ASN A 25 -15.62 31.22 -7.36
CA ASN A 25 -15.15 30.18 -8.28
C ASN A 25 -14.15 29.21 -7.62
N LEU A 26 -14.67 28.10 -7.08
CA LEU A 26 -13.86 27.06 -6.43
C LEU A 26 -13.36 26.00 -7.43
N ALA A 27 -12.51 26.42 -8.37
CA ALA A 27 -12.06 25.58 -9.48
C ALA A 27 -11.34 24.28 -9.07
N ILE A 28 -10.59 24.29 -7.95
CA ILE A 28 -9.91 23.08 -7.45
C ILE A 28 -10.94 22.15 -6.80
N GLU A 29 -11.88 22.70 -6.03
CA GLU A 29 -12.99 21.91 -5.47
C GLU A 29 -13.78 21.21 -6.56
N GLU A 30 -14.16 21.89 -7.64
CA GLU A 30 -14.88 21.24 -8.75
C GLU A 30 -14.10 20.06 -9.35
N ARG A 31 -12.76 20.18 -9.43
CA ARG A 31 -11.91 19.07 -9.88
C ARG A 31 -11.91 17.94 -8.86
N PHE A 32 -11.79 18.26 -7.58
CA PHE A 32 -11.81 17.26 -6.50
C PHE A 32 -13.14 16.51 -6.48
N LEU A 33 -14.28 17.18 -6.64
CA LEU A 33 -15.60 16.54 -6.71
C LEU A 33 -15.72 15.57 -7.89
N ARG A 34 -15.06 15.86 -9.03
CA ARG A 34 -15.02 14.98 -10.20
C ARG A 34 -14.05 13.80 -10.03
N GLN A 35 -12.97 13.96 -9.27
CA GLN A 35 -11.84 13.02 -9.24
C GLN A 35 -11.79 12.14 -7.99
N LEU A 36 -12.24 12.66 -6.84
CA LEU A 36 -12.18 11.99 -5.54
C LEU A 36 -13.41 11.12 -5.26
N GLN A 37 -14.16 10.68 -6.28
CA GLN A 37 -15.45 10.01 -6.12
C GLN A 37 -15.37 8.73 -5.27
N SER A 38 -14.34 7.90 -5.49
CA SER A 38 -14.11 6.67 -4.74
C SER A 38 -13.79 6.88 -3.26
N VAL A 39 -13.24 8.06 -2.92
CA VAL A 39 -12.86 8.47 -1.56
C VAL A 39 -13.68 9.67 -1.08
N PHE A 40 -14.83 9.92 -1.70
CA PHE A 40 -15.69 11.05 -1.37
C PHE A 40 -16.21 11.03 0.09
N PRO A 41 -16.55 9.88 0.71
CA PRO A 41 -16.95 9.87 2.12
C PRO A 41 -15.88 10.49 3.03
N TRP A 42 -14.61 10.15 2.78
CA TRP A 42 -13.48 10.74 3.48
C TRP A 42 -13.41 12.25 3.20
N TYR A 43 -13.45 12.67 1.93
CA TYR A 43 -13.39 14.08 1.56
C TYR A 43 -14.51 14.91 2.23
N ALA A 44 -15.74 14.39 2.24
CA ALA A 44 -16.88 15.03 2.88
C ALA A 44 -16.79 15.06 4.41
N SER A 45 -16.05 14.13 5.03
CA SER A 45 -15.81 14.11 6.48
C SER A 45 -14.73 15.10 6.94
N ARG A 46 -13.88 15.57 6.04
CA ARG A 46 -12.78 16.50 6.38
C ARG A 46 -13.32 17.90 6.66
N LYS A 47 -12.67 18.59 7.59
CA LYS A 47 -13.05 19.93 8.00
C LYS A 47 -12.74 20.93 6.89
N ARG A 48 -13.74 21.77 6.56
CA ARG A 48 -13.59 22.91 5.65
C ARG A 48 -13.33 24.18 6.43
N VAL A 49 -12.41 25.00 5.93
CA VAL A 49 -12.04 26.29 6.51
C VAL A 49 -12.30 27.36 5.48
N LYS A 50 -13.23 28.26 5.79
CA LYS A 50 -13.54 29.42 4.96
C LYS A 50 -12.80 30.64 5.50
N GLU A 51 -12.01 31.27 4.64
CA GLU A 51 -11.38 32.57 4.88
C GLU A 51 -12.11 33.66 4.09
N GLN A 52 -11.67 34.93 4.20
CA GLN A 52 -12.41 36.10 3.69
C GLN A 52 -12.85 35.95 2.22
N ALA A 53 -11.99 35.42 1.35
CA ALA A 53 -12.27 35.22 -0.07
C ALA A 53 -11.82 33.84 -0.60
N SER A 54 -11.41 32.92 0.29
CA SER A 54 -10.78 31.66 -0.08
C SER A 54 -11.35 30.50 0.74
N GLU A 55 -11.37 29.31 0.17
CA GLU A 55 -11.73 28.08 0.90
C GLU A 55 -10.57 27.10 0.94
N PHE A 56 -10.48 26.36 2.03
CA PHE A 56 -9.44 25.37 2.29
C PHE A 56 -10.03 24.08 2.86
N LEU A 57 -9.38 22.96 2.55
CA LEU A 57 -9.59 21.67 3.20
C LEU A 57 -8.50 21.49 4.26
N GLU A 58 -8.87 21.31 5.51
CA GLU A 58 -7.92 20.99 6.58
C GLU A 58 -7.68 19.47 6.63
N ILE A 59 -6.44 19.06 6.43
CA ILE A 59 -6.00 17.66 6.44
C ILE A 59 -4.94 17.43 7.52
N ASP A 60 -4.81 16.19 8.00
CA ASP A 60 -3.70 15.78 8.89
C ASP A 60 -2.58 15.12 8.08
N LEU A 61 -1.43 15.79 7.95
CA LEU A 61 -0.25 15.27 7.24
C LEU A 61 0.29 13.95 7.82
N ALA A 62 0.04 13.70 9.11
CA ALA A 62 0.48 12.48 9.79
C ALA A 62 -0.51 11.30 9.64
N SER A 63 -1.64 11.51 8.95
CA SER A 63 -2.68 10.50 8.71
C SER A 63 -2.57 9.88 7.31
N CYS A 64 -3.61 9.15 6.86
CA CYS A 64 -3.73 8.72 5.47
C CYS A 64 -4.13 9.85 4.49
N ASP A 65 -4.54 11.02 4.99
CA ASP A 65 -5.06 12.13 4.18
C ASP A 65 -4.13 12.52 3.00
N PRO A 66 -2.80 12.67 3.17
CA PRO A 66 -1.96 13.10 2.06
C PRO A 66 -1.81 12.04 0.98
N GLU A 67 -1.70 10.77 1.39
CA GLU A 67 -1.61 9.66 0.45
C GLU A 67 -2.88 9.54 -0.41
N LEU A 68 -4.06 9.78 0.18
CA LEU A 68 -5.31 9.83 -0.57
C LEU A 68 -5.31 10.99 -1.58
N LEU A 69 -4.90 12.19 -1.17
CA LEU A 69 -4.87 13.31 -2.11
C LEU A 69 -3.87 13.10 -3.24
N LEU A 70 -2.63 12.72 -2.93
CA LEU A 70 -1.60 12.43 -3.93
C LEU A 70 -2.01 11.33 -4.91
N ARG A 71 -2.82 10.36 -4.44
CA ARG A 71 -3.27 9.24 -5.25
C ARG A 71 -4.51 9.51 -6.10
N TYR A 72 -5.51 10.21 -5.56
CA TYR A 72 -6.81 10.31 -6.23
C TYR A 72 -7.01 11.62 -7.00
N THR A 73 -6.22 12.65 -6.73
CA THR A 73 -6.33 13.92 -7.45
C THR A 73 -5.60 13.85 -8.79
N HIS A 74 -6.16 14.52 -9.81
CA HIS A 74 -5.56 14.75 -11.14
C HIS A 74 -5.15 16.23 -11.34
N VAL A 75 -4.82 16.90 -10.25
CA VAL A 75 -4.39 18.31 -10.22
C VAL A 75 -2.91 18.38 -9.80
N TYR A 76 -2.00 18.40 -10.78
CA TYR A 76 -0.56 18.32 -10.53
C TYR A 76 -0.02 19.36 -9.54
N TYR A 77 -0.44 20.63 -9.63
CA TYR A 77 0.10 21.67 -8.74
C TYR A 77 -0.36 21.49 -7.28
N ALA A 78 -1.53 20.90 -7.05
CA ALA A 78 -1.99 20.57 -5.71
C ALA A 78 -1.19 19.38 -5.13
N ARG A 79 -0.88 18.38 -5.97
CA ARG A 79 0.02 17.28 -5.57
C ARG A 79 1.42 17.77 -5.28
N ARG A 80 1.98 18.63 -6.14
CA ARG A 80 3.31 19.20 -5.97
C ARG A 80 3.43 19.99 -4.67
N GLN A 81 2.50 20.91 -4.39
CA GLN A 81 2.50 21.68 -3.14
C GLN A 81 2.43 20.78 -1.90
N LEU A 82 1.57 19.76 -1.93
CA LEU A 82 1.45 18.81 -0.84
C LEU A 82 2.73 17.97 -0.68
N TYR A 83 3.33 17.53 -1.79
CA TYR A 83 4.59 16.79 -1.80
C TYR A 83 5.73 17.62 -1.21
N ASP A 84 5.90 18.86 -1.68
CA ASP A 84 6.96 19.77 -1.23
C ASP A 84 6.84 20.04 0.27
N GLU A 85 5.64 20.31 0.78
CA GLU A 85 5.39 20.48 2.22
C GLU A 85 5.76 19.21 2.99
N LEU A 86 5.40 18.02 2.52
CA LEU A 86 5.72 16.76 3.18
C LEU A 86 7.24 16.49 3.24
N VAL A 87 7.97 16.83 2.17
CA VAL A 87 9.44 16.73 2.14
C VAL A 87 10.05 17.73 3.12
N ASP A 88 9.72 19.02 2.99
CA ASP A 88 10.32 20.07 3.80
C ASP A 88 10.02 19.90 5.29
N ARG A 89 8.80 19.48 5.64
CA ARG A 89 8.40 19.20 7.02
C ARG A 89 9.24 18.07 7.62
N GLN A 90 9.38 16.97 6.89
CA GLN A 90 10.16 15.83 7.39
C GLN A 90 11.65 16.14 7.46
N LEU A 91 12.22 16.85 6.48
CA LEU A 91 13.62 17.28 6.53
C LEU A 91 13.88 18.23 7.71
N THR A 92 12.96 19.15 7.99
CA THR A 92 12.99 19.98 9.21
C THR A 92 12.96 19.12 10.48
N LEU A 93 12.15 18.05 10.51
CA LEU A 93 12.12 17.12 11.64
C LEU A 93 13.42 16.31 11.76
N ILE A 94 14.10 15.98 10.66
CA ILE A 94 15.43 15.34 10.69
C ILE A 94 16.49 16.29 11.29
N GLU A 95 16.39 17.59 11.02
CA GLU A 95 17.35 18.60 11.48
C GLU A 95 17.13 19.00 12.95
N THR A 96 15.86 19.16 13.36
CA THR A 96 15.48 19.65 14.70
C THR A 96 15.16 18.54 15.70
N GLY A 97 14.89 17.34 15.22
CA GLY A 97 14.43 16.21 16.02
C GLY A 97 15.56 15.44 16.70
N LYS A 98 15.18 14.39 17.44
CA LYS A 98 16.15 13.42 17.95
C LYS A 98 16.72 12.61 16.79
N ALA A 99 18.01 12.30 16.86
CA ALA A 99 18.65 11.42 15.91
C ALA A 99 17.91 10.08 15.84
N ALA A 100 17.56 9.65 14.62
CA ALA A 100 16.95 8.36 14.40
C ALA A 100 17.94 7.23 14.72
N LYS A 101 17.41 6.07 15.15
CA LYS A 101 18.24 4.88 15.38
C LYS A 101 18.79 4.41 14.03
N VAL A 102 20.11 4.32 13.91
CA VAL A 102 20.77 3.84 12.68
C VAL A 102 20.65 2.32 12.63
N ALA A 103 20.38 1.77 11.44
CA ALA A 103 20.36 0.34 11.20
C ALA A 103 21.78 -0.24 11.20
N ASP A 104 21.90 -1.54 11.45
CA ASP A 104 23.20 -2.21 11.38
C ASP A 104 23.80 -2.16 9.96
N SER A 105 25.12 -2.03 9.89
CA SER A 105 25.84 -1.82 8.62
C SER A 105 25.66 -2.98 7.64
N PHE A 106 25.72 -4.22 8.13
CA PHE A 106 25.51 -5.42 7.30
C PHE A 106 24.13 -5.39 6.62
N LEU A 107 23.11 -4.89 7.33
CA LEU A 107 21.74 -4.85 6.83
C LEU A 107 21.61 -3.79 5.75
N LEU A 108 22.15 -2.60 6.01
CA LEU A 108 22.19 -1.51 5.04
C LEU A 108 22.96 -1.90 3.76
N SER A 109 24.08 -2.60 3.89
CA SER A 109 24.84 -3.11 2.75
C SER A 109 24.02 -4.09 1.91
N CYS A 110 23.36 -5.07 2.55
CA CYS A 110 22.51 -6.01 1.82
C CYS A 110 21.32 -5.32 1.13
N LEU A 111 20.67 -4.38 1.82
CA LEU A 111 19.56 -3.60 1.24
C LEU A 111 20.00 -2.72 0.07
N ALA A 112 21.23 -2.19 0.11
CA ALA A 112 21.82 -1.44 -0.99
C ALA A 112 22.09 -2.32 -2.22
N GLU A 113 22.68 -3.51 -2.02
CA GLU A 113 22.89 -4.49 -3.10
C GLU A 113 21.55 -4.89 -3.76
N VAL A 114 20.52 -5.11 -2.95
CA VAL A 114 19.18 -5.42 -3.46
C VAL A 114 18.59 -4.22 -4.22
N ASN A 115 18.74 -2.99 -3.71
CA ASN A 115 18.28 -1.78 -4.38
C ASN A 115 18.92 -1.62 -5.77
N GLU A 116 20.23 -1.86 -5.87
CA GLU A 116 20.97 -1.84 -7.13
C GLU A 116 20.41 -2.89 -8.11
N ALA A 117 20.24 -4.14 -7.64
CA ALA A 117 19.69 -5.22 -8.46
C ALA A 117 18.26 -4.96 -8.97
N MET A 118 17.43 -4.21 -8.21
CA MET A 118 16.06 -3.86 -8.61
C MET A 118 15.98 -2.65 -9.56
N THR A 119 17.09 -1.94 -9.80
CA THR A 119 17.10 -0.70 -10.61
C THR A 119 16.54 -0.87 -12.04
N PRO A 120 16.86 -1.94 -12.80
CA PRO A 120 16.26 -2.14 -14.11
C PRO A 120 14.73 -2.27 -14.07
N ARG A 121 14.19 -2.96 -13.05
CA ARG A 121 12.74 -3.06 -12.86
C ARG A 121 12.13 -1.70 -12.50
N LEU A 122 12.79 -0.92 -11.65
CA LEU A 122 12.35 0.44 -11.32
C LEU A 122 12.24 1.33 -12.58
N GLN A 123 13.23 1.27 -13.48
CA GLN A 123 13.19 2.04 -14.73
C GLN A 123 12.01 1.63 -15.62
N TYR A 124 11.74 0.33 -15.72
CA TYR A 124 10.56 -0.19 -16.43
C TYR A 124 9.26 0.29 -15.80
N GLU A 125 9.13 0.22 -14.47
CA GLU A 125 7.95 0.70 -13.76
C GLU A 125 7.72 2.20 -13.99
N LEU A 126 8.76 3.03 -13.90
CA LEU A 126 8.68 4.47 -14.20
C LEU A 126 8.27 4.74 -15.65
N HIS A 127 8.74 3.92 -16.59
CA HIS A 127 8.31 3.99 -17.98
C HIS A 127 6.80 3.75 -18.13
N LEU A 128 6.25 2.73 -17.45
CA LEU A 128 4.81 2.47 -17.43
C LEU A 128 4.02 3.66 -16.84
N LEU A 129 4.50 4.24 -15.75
CA LEU A 129 3.87 5.42 -15.13
C LEU A 129 3.86 6.63 -16.09
N GLN A 130 4.94 6.84 -16.84
CA GLN A 130 5.03 7.90 -17.84
C GLN A 130 4.06 7.67 -19.00
N GLN A 131 3.88 6.42 -19.45
CA GLN A 131 2.89 6.08 -20.47
C GLN A 131 1.45 6.31 -19.95
N ALA A 132 1.17 5.90 -18.71
CA ALA A 132 -0.14 6.11 -18.08
C ALA A 132 -0.49 7.61 -17.96
N LYS A 133 0.49 8.46 -17.62
CA LYS A 133 0.30 9.92 -17.59
C LYS A 133 -0.14 10.47 -18.94
N LYS A 134 0.51 10.05 -20.03
CA LYS A 134 0.16 10.46 -21.40
C LYS A 134 -1.25 9.98 -21.81
N ALA A 135 -1.67 8.83 -21.29
CA ALA A 135 -3.00 8.25 -21.55
C ALA A 135 -4.15 8.91 -20.77
N CYS A 136 -3.86 9.78 -19.78
CA CYS A 136 -4.86 10.51 -18.98
C CYS A 136 -5.56 11.66 -19.74
N ARG A 137 -6.06 11.35 -20.94
CA ARG A 137 -6.81 12.24 -21.86
C ARG A 137 -8.26 11.79 -22.04
N VAL A 138 -8.65 10.67 -21.44
CA VAL A 138 -9.96 10.05 -21.59
C VAL A 138 -11.00 10.67 -20.63
N PRO A 139 -12.30 10.67 -20.95
CA PRO A 139 -13.34 11.32 -20.15
C PRO A 139 -13.34 11.02 -18.65
N TRP A 140 -13.08 9.76 -18.27
CA TRP A 140 -13.10 9.31 -16.88
C TRP A 140 -11.79 9.56 -16.13
N ARG A 141 -10.69 9.91 -16.82
CA ARG A 141 -9.36 10.18 -16.25
C ARG A 141 -8.68 11.30 -17.03
N ARG A 142 -8.90 12.54 -16.59
CA ARG A 142 -8.36 13.75 -17.24
C ARG A 142 -7.34 14.44 -16.34
N GLU A 143 -6.08 14.32 -16.71
CA GLU A 143 -4.99 15.12 -16.13
C GLU A 143 -4.96 16.52 -16.77
N LEU A 144 -4.51 17.53 -16.02
CA LEU A 144 -4.41 18.90 -16.55
C LEU A 144 -3.31 19.05 -17.61
N ASN A 145 -2.19 18.34 -17.45
CA ASN A 145 -1.07 18.36 -18.38
C ASN A 145 -0.49 16.95 -18.59
N PRO A 146 -1.12 16.11 -19.44
CA PRO A 146 -0.69 14.73 -19.67
C PRO A 146 0.63 14.61 -20.46
N ASP A 147 1.07 15.68 -21.13
CA ASP A 147 2.30 15.70 -21.93
C ASP A 147 3.54 16.09 -21.15
N ALA A 148 3.38 16.67 -19.95
CA ALA A 148 4.49 16.95 -19.07
C ALA A 148 5.23 15.66 -18.68
N ALA A 149 6.54 15.78 -18.48
CA ALA A 149 7.35 14.70 -17.91
C ALA A 149 6.75 14.23 -16.58
N LEU A 150 6.81 12.93 -16.34
CA LEU A 150 6.43 12.32 -15.07
C LEU A 150 7.33 12.88 -13.96
N ASP A 151 6.73 13.27 -12.85
CA ASP A 151 7.42 13.78 -11.67
C ASP A 151 7.04 12.96 -10.43
N VAL A 152 7.83 13.05 -9.36
CA VAL A 152 7.68 12.23 -8.13
C VAL A 152 6.31 12.38 -7.47
N HIS A 153 5.73 13.58 -7.53
CA HIS A 153 4.41 13.87 -6.99
C HIS A 153 3.26 13.26 -7.80
N ASP A 154 3.54 12.67 -8.97
CA ASP A 154 2.55 11.99 -9.80
C ASP A 154 2.50 10.47 -9.56
N TYR A 155 3.50 9.88 -8.91
CA TYR A 155 3.67 8.43 -8.84
C TYR A 155 2.44 7.71 -8.29
N LEU A 156 1.90 8.13 -7.16
CA LEU A 156 0.72 7.49 -6.57
C LEU A 156 -0.50 7.53 -7.49
N CYS A 157 -0.71 8.64 -8.20
CA CYS A 157 -1.81 8.80 -9.13
C CYS A 157 -1.62 7.89 -10.35
N MET A 158 -0.42 7.88 -10.94
CA MET A 158 -0.14 7.05 -12.11
C MET A 158 -0.09 5.56 -11.78
N MET A 159 0.40 5.17 -10.60
CA MET A 159 0.36 3.79 -10.11
C MET A 159 -1.08 3.30 -10.08
N ARG A 160 -2.00 4.10 -9.52
CA ARG A 160 -3.44 3.76 -9.52
C ARG A 160 -3.97 3.53 -10.92
N ILE A 161 -3.62 4.39 -11.89
CA ILE A 161 -4.10 4.25 -13.27
C ILE A 161 -3.64 2.92 -13.87
N VAL A 162 -2.35 2.60 -13.77
CA VAL A 162 -1.82 1.33 -14.28
C VAL A 162 -2.42 0.12 -13.54
N GLU A 163 -2.59 0.21 -12.23
CA GLU A 163 -3.24 -0.83 -11.44
C GLU A 163 -4.69 -1.09 -11.92
N GLU A 164 -5.46 -0.03 -12.16
CA GLU A 164 -6.83 -0.15 -12.69
C GLU A 164 -6.85 -0.71 -14.12
N ASP A 165 -5.88 -0.35 -14.97
CA ASP A 165 -5.79 -0.84 -16.35
C ASP A 165 -5.31 -2.30 -16.43
N ALA A 166 -4.44 -2.74 -15.51
CA ALA A 166 -3.85 -4.07 -15.54
C ALA A 166 -4.86 -5.20 -15.27
N THR A 167 -5.97 -4.91 -14.59
CA THR A 167 -6.91 -5.95 -14.15
C THR A 167 -8.20 -6.02 -14.96
N GLY A 168 -8.47 -5.02 -15.81
CA GLY A 168 -9.65 -5.00 -16.67
C GLY A 168 -11.00 -4.91 -15.95
N VAL A 169 -11.01 -4.78 -14.62
CA VAL A 169 -12.24 -4.66 -13.82
C VAL A 169 -12.43 -3.18 -13.44
N ALA A 170 -13.43 -2.55 -14.06
CA ALA A 170 -13.78 -1.17 -13.77
C ALA A 170 -14.24 -1.00 -12.31
N ASP A 171 -13.81 0.06 -11.65
CA ASP A 171 -14.18 0.39 -10.25
C ASP A 171 -13.95 -0.75 -9.24
N ALA A 172 -12.98 -1.64 -9.50
CA ALA A 172 -12.72 -2.82 -8.67
C ALA A 172 -12.59 -2.48 -7.17
N GLU A 173 -11.93 -1.37 -6.83
CA GLU A 173 -11.79 -0.91 -5.45
C GLU A 173 -13.15 -0.58 -4.79
N MET A 174 -14.04 0.11 -5.50
CA MET A 174 -15.37 0.48 -5.00
C MET A 174 -16.32 -0.71 -4.94
N GLN A 175 -16.28 -1.57 -5.96
CA GLN A 175 -17.06 -2.81 -5.98
C GLN A 175 -16.65 -3.72 -4.82
N ALA A 176 -15.35 -3.92 -4.60
CA ALA A 176 -14.86 -4.77 -3.52
C ALA A 176 -15.22 -4.20 -2.15
N ARG A 177 -15.13 -2.87 -1.96
CA ARG A 177 -15.53 -2.20 -0.72
C ARG A 177 -16.97 -2.53 -0.29
N ALA A 178 -17.89 -2.79 -1.20
CA ALA A 178 -19.26 -3.18 -0.85
C ALA A 178 -19.36 -4.52 -0.09
N TYR A 179 -18.36 -5.39 -0.22
CA TYR A 179 -18.28 -6.71 0.43
C TYR A 179 -17.32 -6.74 1.63
N LEU A 180 -16.76 -5.59 2.01
CA LEU A 180 -15.71 -5.48 3.02
C LEU A 180 -16.15 -4.62 4.22
N PRO A 181 -17.19 -5.00 4.99
CA PRO A 181 -17.53 -4.33 6.25
C PRO A 181 -16.38 -4.39 7.24
N ARG A 182 -16.08 -3.24 7.87
CA ARG A 182 -14.96 -3.11 8.81
C ARG A 182 -15.09 -4.07 9.99
N GLU A 183 -16.26 -4.13 10.64
CA GLU A 183 -16.47 -4.96 11.83
C GLU A 183 -16.23 -6.46 11.56
N VAL A 184 -16.71 -6.96 10.41
CA VAL A 184 -16.48 -8.35 9.98
C VAL A 184 -15.00 -8.62 9.80
N LEU A 185 -14.28 -7.70 9.16
CA LEU A 185 -12.85 -7.86 8.87
C LEU A 185 -11.98 -7.72 10.12
N GLU A 186 -12.34 -6.84 11.06
CA GLU A 186 -11.67 -6.76 12.36
C GLU A 186 -11.86 -8.07 13.13
N ALA A 187 -13.07 -8.64 13.15
CA ALA A 187 -13.32 -9.94 13.77
C ALA A 187 -12.49 -11.06 13.11
N LYS A 188 -12.40 -11.08 11.76
CA LYS A 188 -11.59 -12.07 11.02
C LYS A 188 -10.08 -11.92 11.25
N ALA A 189 -9.57 -10.69 11.34
CA ALA A 189 -8.18 -10.44 11.67
C ALA A 189 -7.83 -10.92 13.10
N MET A 190 -8.75 -10.74 14.05
CA MET A 190 -8.57 -11.23 15.42
C MET A 190 -8.72 -12.75 15.52
N GLU A 191 -9.64 -13.37 14.77
CA GLU A 191 -9.76 -14.84 14.65
C GLU A 191 -8.45 -15.45 14.12
N LEU A 192 -7.87 -14.84 13.09
CA LEU A 192 -6.56 -15.22 12.55
C LEU A 192 -5.45 -15.09 13.60
N ALA A 193 -5.43 -13.98 14.35
CA ALA A 193 -4.48 -13.80 15.46
C ALA A 193 -4.64 -14.87 16.55
N SER A 194 -5.88 -15.22 16.93
CA SER A 194 -6.14 -16.31 17.86
C SER A 194 -5.64 -17.66 17.34
N MET A 195 -5.73 -17.92 16.03
CA MET A 195 -5.18 -19.14 15.43
C MET A 195 -3.65 -19.23 15.55
N PHE A 196 -2.93 -18.15 15.24
CA PHE A 196 -1.47 -18.14 15.33
C PHE A 196 -0.97 -18.15 16.79
N PHE A 197 -1.63 -17.41 17.68
CA PHE A 197 -1.11 -17.08 19.00
C PHE A 197 -1.84 -17.73 20.19
N GLY A 198 -3.08 -18.20 20.01
CA GLY A 198 -3.97 -18.68 21.07
C GLY A 198 -3.60 -20.04 21.69
N GLY A 199 -2.65 -20.77 21.10
CA GLY A 199 -2.12 -22.04 21.63
C GLY A 199 -0.93 -21.89 22.59
N SER A 200 -0.55 -20.68 22.99
CA SER A 200 0.60 -20.44 23.85
C SER A 200 0.29 -20.91 25.28
N SER A 201 1.03 -21.92 25.77
CA SER A 201 0.95 -22.47 27.14
C SER A 201 0.88 -21.37 28.22
N PRO A 202 0.34 -21.67 29.42
CA PRO A 202 0.06 -20.71 30.50
C PRO A 202 1.30 -20.04 31.17
N GLY A 203 2.41 -19.92 30.45
CA GLY A 203 3.63 -19.19 30.83
C GLY A 203 4.16 -18.20 29.78
N ARG A 204 3.55 -18.07 28.58
CA ARG A 204 3.92 -17.04 27.57
C ARG A 204 2.90 -15.90 27.58
N THR A 205 3.10 -14.92 28.46
CA THR A 205 2.30 -13.69 28.62
C THR A 205 2.55 -12.65 27.50
N GLY A 206 2.60 -13.07 26.23
CA GLY A 206 2.95 -12.18 25.12
C GLY A 206 1.76 -11.70 24.30
N ALA A 207 1.00 -12.63 23.72
CA ALA A 207 0.01 -12.31 22.69
C ALA A 207 -1.23 -11.61 23.26
N ARG A 208 -1.69 -10.56 22.56
CA ARG A 208 -2.79 -9.71 23.03
C ARG A 208 -4.11 -10.13 22.42
N ALA A 209 -5.14 -10.23 23.25
CA ALA A 209 -6.50 -10.56 22.81
C ALA A 209 -7.17 -9.42 22.02
N THR A 210 -6.72 -8.17 22.15
CA THR A 210 -7.27 -6.99 21.45
C THR A 210 -6.24 -5.88 21.31
N LEU A 211 -6.40 -5.01 20.31
CA LEU A 211 -5.66 -3.75 20.18
C LEU A 211 -5.95 -2.78 21.35
N GLU A 212 -4.93 -2.08 21.83
CA GLU A 212 -5.06 -1.03 22.84
C GLU A 212 -5.80 0.20 22.31
N LYS A 213 -6.33 1.05 23.21
CA LYS A 213 -7.03 2.29 22.83
C LYS A 213 -6.17 3.21 21.96
N LYS A 214 -4.87 3.30 22.24
CA LYS A 214 -3.92 4.11 21.44
C LYS A 214 -3.72 3.53 20.04
N GLU A 215 -3.63 2.20 19.93
CA GLU A 215 -3.47 1.49 18.67
C GLU A 215 -4.73 1.58 17.81
N LYS A 216 -5.93 1.48 18.41
CA LYS A 216 -7.21 1.71 17.73
C LYS A 216 -7.30 3.13 17.16
N LYS A 217 -6.87 4.14 17.93
CA LYS A 217 -6.82 5.54 17.46
C LYS A 217 -5.84 5.71 16.30
N LEU A 218 -4.67 5.08 16.38
CA LEU A 218 -3.68 5.12 15.30
C LEU A 218 -4.25 4.47 14.03
N LEU A 219 -4.81 3.26 14.14
CA LEU A 219 -5.46 2.57 13.03
C LEU A 219 -6.59 3.39 12.39
N GLN A 220 -7.41 4.06 13.20
CA GLN A 220 -8.46 4.96 12.70
C GLN A 220 -7.91 6.17 11.92
N ARG A 221 -6.67 6.61 12.20
CA ARG A 221 -6.00 7.66 11.40
C ARG A 221 -5.40 7.13 10.09
N LEU A 222 -5.14 5.83 9.99
CA LEU A 222 -4.59 5.18 8.79
C LEU A 222 -5.66 4.78 7.77
N ILE A 223 -6.88 4.55 8.24
CA ILE A 223 -8.00 4.11 7.41
C ILE A 223 -8.90 5.32 7.14
N PRO A 224 -9.22 5.63 5.87
CA PRO A 224 -10.12 6.74 5.56
C PRO A 224 -11.52 6.48 6.13
N ALA A 225 -12.14 7.53 6.66
CA ALA A 225 -13.51 7.44 7.16
C ALA A 225 -14.51 7.14 6.01
N ASP A 226 -15.46 6.24 6.27
CA ASP A 226 -16.63 6.02 5.42
C ASP A 226 -17.80 6.94 5.87
N TYR A 227 -18.96 6.82 5.22
CA TYR A 227 -20.17 7.52 5.65
C TYR A 227 -20.58 7.13 7.07
N SER A 228 -20.97 8.12 7.87
CA SER A 228 -21.42 7.96 9.25
C SER A 228 -22.93 8.25 9.42
N LYS A 229 -23.75 7.88 8.43
CA LYS A 229 -25.20 8.11 8.45
C LYS A 229 -25.93 6.94 9.12
N VAL A 230 -27.15 7.17 9.59
CA VAL A 230 -28.01 6.08 10.09
C VAL A 230 -28.25 5.06 8.97
N GLY A 231 -28.07 3.77 9.28
CA GLY A 231 -28.24 2.68 8.32
C GLY A 231 -27.04 2.41 7.40
N THR A 232 -25.98 3.23 7.45
CA THR A 232 -24.72 2.91 6.75
C THR A 232 -23.82 2.06 7.62
N VAL A 233 -23.16 1.08 6.99
CA VAL A 233 -22.10 0.26 7.59
C VAL A 233 -20.75 0.81 7.12
N GLU A 234 -19.78 0.92 8.03
CA GLU A 234 -18.42 1.31 7.68
C GLU A 234 -17.74 0.22 6.83
N LYS A 235 -17.26 0.58 5.65
CA LYS A 235 -16.65 -0.35 4.69
C LYS A 235 -15.20 0.03 4.41
N LEU A 236 -14.38 -0.98 4.19
CA LEU A 236 -12.96 -0.85 3.88
C LEU A 236 -12.69 -1.06 2.39
N ARG A 237 -11.79 -0.28 1.80
CA ARG A 237 -11.24 -0.64 0.48
C ARG A 237 -10.30 -1.85 0.64
N PRO A 238 -10.05 -2.65 -0.40
CA PRO A 238 -9.13 -3.80 -0.33
C PRO A 238 -7.76 -3.48 0.30
N LEU A 239 -7.20 -2.31 -0.02
CA LEU A 239 -5.97 -1.83 0.59
C LEU A 239 -6.11 -1.54 2.10
N ASP A 240 -7.24 -0.98 2.52
CA ASP A 240 -7.47 -0.66 3.94
C ASP A 240 -7.63 -1.96 4.74
N VAL A 241 -8.10 -3.05 4.11
CA VAL A 241 -8.07 -4.40 4.69
C VAL A 241 -6.63 -4.86 4.88
N THR A 242 -5.79 -4.75 3.86
CA THR A 242 -4.36 -5.10 3.97
C THR A 242 -3.66 -4.27 5.06
N THR A 243 -4.00 -2.99 5.18
CA THR A 243 -3.54 -2.08 6.24
C THR A 243 -3.97 -2.57 7.62
N LEU A 244 -5.26 -2.90 7.79
CA LEU A 244 -5.81 -3.45 9.03
C LEU A 244 -5.09 -4.74 9.42
N TYR A 245 -4.89 -5.66 8.48
CA TYR A 245 -4.27 -6.96 8.76
C TYR A 245 -2.80 -6.80 9.15
N ARG A 246 -2.00 -6.07 8.35
CA ARG A 246 -0.59 -5.81 8.68
C ARG A 246 -0.47 -5.18 10.08
N PHE A 247 -1.25 -4.13 10.34
CA PHE A 247 -1.25 -3.43 11.62
C PHE A 247 -1.62 -4.35 12.79
N THR A 248 -2.65 -5.18 12.60
CA THR A 248 -3.09 -6.15 13.61
C THR A 248 -1.97 -7.15 13.91
N GLY A 249 -1.40 -7.81 12.89
CA GLY A 249 -0.32 -8.80 13.07
C GLY A 249 0.88 -8.24 13.83
N GLU A 250 1.35 -7.04 13.46
CA GLU A 250 2.48 -6.37 14.10
C GLU A 250 2.23 -6.01 15.59
N ARG A 251 0.98 -5.74 15.96
CA ARG A 251 0.61 -5.20 17.28
C ARG A 251 0.13 -6.26 18.26
N VAL A 252 -0.47 -7.35 17.77
CA VAL A 252 -1.05 -8.39 18.63
C VAL A 252 -0.16 -9.62 18.81
N CYS A 253 0.91 -9.78 18.02
CA CYS A 253 1.82 -10.93 18.08
C CYS A 253 2.53 -11.13 19.41
N GLY A 254 2.51 -10.14 20.30
CA GLY A 254 3.04 -10.25 21.65
C GLY A 254 4.55 -10.18 21.77
N GLN A 255 5.25 -9.87 20.68
CA GLN A 255 6.68 -9.60 20.69
C GLN A 255 6.96 -8.26 21.38
N PRO A 256 8.07 -8.15 22.15
CA PRO A 256 8.50 -6.90 22.76
C PRO A 256 8.67 -5.75 21.74
N ALA A 257 8.55 -4.51 22.22
CA ALA A 257 8.57 -3.34 21.34
C ALA A 257 9.92 -3.10 20.64
N ASP A 258 11.00 -3.58 21.23
CA ASP A 258 12.38 -3.55 20.74
C ASP A 258 12.71 -4.67 19.76
N LYS A 259 11.89 -5.73 19.67
CA LYS A 259 12.01 -6.82 18.69
C LYS A 259 11.32 -6.45 17.36
N LEU A 260 11.82 -5.40 16.71
CA LEU A 260 11.19 -4.79 15.53
C LEU A 260 11.08 -5.77 14.35
N PHE A 261 12.16 -6.48 14.01
CA PHE A 261 12.16 -7.48 12.94
C PHE A 261 11.09 -8.57 13.13
N ALA A 262 11.00 -9.17 14.33
CA ALA A 262 10.02 -10.21 14.63
C ALA A 262 8.57 -9.70 14.50
N ARG A 263 8.32 -8.46 14.94
CA ARG A 263 7.01 -7.81 14.78
C ARG A 263 6.68 -7.53 13.33
N ALA A 264 7.66 -7.06 12.56
CA ALA A 264 7.52 -6.79 11.14
C ALA A 264 7.25 -8.07 10.35
N LEU A 265 7.90 -9.19 10.67
CA LEU A 265 7.61 -10.51 10.07
C LEU A 265 6.13 -10.87 10.22
N TRP A 266 5.58 -10.78 11.44
CA TRP A 266 4.15 -11.00 11.68
C TRP A 266 3.26 -10.01 10.93
N GLY A 267 3.65 -8.74 10.90
CA GLY A 267 2.97 -7.73 10.09
C GLY A 267 2.90 -8.13 8.61
N HIS A 268 4.02 -8.53 8.01
CA HIS A 268 4.08 -8.91 6.60
C HIS A 268 3.38 -10.25 6.30
N VAL A 269 3.39 -11.22 7.22
CA VAL A 269 2.56 -12.43 7.09
C VAL A 269 1.08 -12.06 7.04
N PHE A 270 0.61 -11.23 7.97
CA PHE A 270 -0.79 -10.78 7.97
C PHE A 270 -1.12 -9.93 6.74
N ARG A 271 -0.19 -9.09 6.27
CA ARG A 271 -0.33 -8.35 5.00
C ARG A 271 -0.54 -9.30 3.82
N LYS A 272 0.23 -10.39 3.72
CA LYS A 272 0.06 -11.40 2.65
C LYS A 272 -1.29 -12.11 2.76
N VAL A 273 -1.75 -12.43 3.98
CA VAL A 273 -3.09 -13.01 4.21
C VAL A 273 -4.19 -12.04 3.79
N GLY A 274 -4.12 -10.77 4.21
CA GLY A 274 -5.10 -9.73 3.89
C GLY A 274 -5.15 -9.34 2.41
N SER A 275 -4.11 -9.69 1.65
CA SER A 275 -4.02 -9.51 0.20
C SER A 275 -4.08 -10.82 -0.59
N HIS A 276 -4.50 -11.92 0.03
CA HIS A 276 -4.64 -13.22 -0.64
C HIS A 276 -6.05 -13.41 -1.23
N PRO A 277 -6.20 -13.70 -2.55
CA PRO A 277 -7.50 -13.68 -3.23
C PRO A 277 -8.56 -14.57 -2.58
N LEU A 278 -8.28 -15.87 -2.41
CA LEU A 278 -9.26 -16.80 -1.82
C LEU A 278 -9.59 -16.46 -0.36
N TYR A 279 -8.62 -15.92 0.39
CA TYR A 279 -8.85 -15.56 1.79
C TYR A 279 -9.76 -14.33 1.87
N LEU A 280 -9.44 -13.28 1.10
CA LEU A 280 -10.24 -12.07 1.01
C LEU A 280 -11.67 -12.38 0.58
N GLN A 281 -11.84 -13.27 -0.40
CA GLN A 281 -13.16 -13.75 -0.83
C GLN A 281 -13.94 -14.40 0.33
N ARG A 282 -13.32 -15.30 1.09
CA ARG A 282 -13.96 -16.02 2.21
C ARG A 282 -14.22 -15.14 3.42
N ALA A 283 -13.37 -14.14 3.66
CA ALA A 283 -13.53 -13.17 4.73
C ALA A 283 -14.58 -12.09 4.40
N SER A 284 -14.88 -11.90 3.12
CA SER A 284 -15.85 -10.90 2.65
C SER A 284 -17.29 -11.29 2.96
N LEU A 285 -18.13 -10.28 3.19
CA LEU A 285 -19.57 -10.43 3.39
C LEU A 285 -20.28 -9.17 2.91
N TYR A 286 -21.30 -9.32 2.07
CA TYR A 286 -22.08 -8.19 1.59
C TYR A 286 -22.69 -7.41 2.74
N TRP A 287 -22.51 -6.08 2.72
CA TRP A 287 -22.84 -5.23 3.86
C TRP A 287 -24.28 -5.34 4.34
N ALA A 288 -25.27 -5.50 3.44
CA ALA A 288 -26.67 -5.59 3.80
C ALA A 288 -27.03 -6.95 4.44
N ARG A 289 -26.31 -8.02 4.07
CA ARG A 289 -26.42 -9.33 4.74
C ARG A 289 -25.82 -9.24 6.14
N HIS A 290 -24.64 -8.62 6.27
CA HIS A 290 -23.99 -8.42 7.55
C HIS A 290 -24.88 -7.64 8.55
N SER A 291 -25.52 -6.56 8.09
CA SER A 291 -26.39 -5.75 8.94
C SER A 291 -27.80 -6.34 9.14
N GLY A 292 -28.10 -7.49 8.51
CA GLY A 292 -29.43 -8.12 8.57
C GLY A 292 -30.54 -7.38 7.82
N LEU A 293 -30.20 -6.39 6.99
CA LEU A 293 -31.17 -5.61 6.20
C LEU A 293 -31.70 -6.40 5.00
N ASP A 294 -30.85 -7.21 4.38
CA ASP A 294 -31.21 -8.11 3.29
C ASP A 294 -30.57 -9.49 3.53
N PRO A 295 -31.22 -10.37 4.31
CA PRO A 295 -30.67 -11.69 4.63
C PRO A 295 -30.73 -12.68 3.45
N GLN A 296 -31.58 -12.42 2.44
CA GLN A 296 -31.80 -13.31 1.30
C GLN A 296 -30.98 -12.90 0.06
N SER A 297 -30.15 -11.86 0.16
CA SER A 297 -29.33 -11.35 -0.94
C SER A 297 -28.54 -12.45 -1.64
N ALA A 298 -28.68 -12.57 -2.96
CA ALA A 298 -27.91 -13.53 -3.76
C ALA A 298 -26.38 -13.26 -3.69
N SER A 299 -26.01 -12.00 -3.49
CA SER A 299 -24.62 -11.56 -3.37
C SER A 299 -24.18 -11.66 -1.90
N THR A 300 -23.56 -12.78 -1.53
CA THR A 300 -23.06 -12.98 -0.15
C THR A 300 -21.58 -12.69 -0.03
N THR A 301 -20.77 -13.44 -0.79
CA THR A 301 -19.32 -13.29 -0.84
C THR A 301 -18.92 -12.49 -2.07
N MET A 302 -17.76 -11.86 -2.01
CA MET A 302 -17.15 -11.17 -3.14
C MET A 302 -16.98 -12.14 -4.33
N PRO A 303 -17.20 -11.67 -5.57
CA PRO A 303 -16.82 -12.41 -6.77
C PRO A 303 -15.33 -12.74 -6.81
N ALA A 304 -14.97 -13.93 -7.31
CA ALA A 304 -13.59 -14.43 -7.30
C ALA A 304 -12.65 -13.64 -8.24
N ASP A 305 -13.17 -13.26 -9.41
CA ASP A 305 -12.53 -12.38 -10.38
C ASP A 305 -12.23 -11.01 -9.78
N LEU A 306 -13.19 -10.43 -9.05
CA LEU A 306 -13.02 -9.16 -8.34
C LEU A 306 -11.95 -9.26 -7.25
N ALA A 307 -11.97 -10.32 -6.43
CA ALA A 307 -10.96 -10.56 -5.41
C ALA A 307 -9.56 -10.70 -6.02
N THR A 308 -9.44 -11.45 -7.13
CA THR A 308 -8.18 -11.63 -7.86
C THR A 308 -7.67 -10.30 -8.42
N ALA A 309 -8.55 -9.50 -9.03
CA ALA A 309 -8.21 -8.19 -9.56
C ALA A 309 -7.67 -7.25 -8.47
N VAL A 310 -8.38 -7.07 -7.35
CA VAL A 310 -7.94 -6.13 -6.30
C VAL A 310 -6.69 -6.62 -5.55
N CYS A 311 -6.42 -7.92 -5.54
CA CYS A 311 -5.17 -8.46 -5.03
C CYS A 311 -4.01 -8.24 -6.01
N ALA A 312 -4.23 -8.43 -7.32
CA ALA A 312 -3.23 -8.19 -8.35
C ALA A 312 -2.77 -6.72 -8.38
N GLN A 313 -3.70 -5.78 -8.23
CA GLN A 313 -3.38 -4.35 -8.12
C GLN A 313 -2.39 -4.06 -6.97
N GLN A 314 -2.50 -4.75 -5.84
CA GLN A 314 -1.62 -4.56 -4.68
C GLN A 314 -0.20 -5.11 -4.90
N ALA A 315 -0.04 -6.08 -5.80
CA ALA A 315 1.23 -6.72 -6.10
C ALA A 315 2.09 -5.92 -7.11
N LEU A 316 1.49 -5.02 -7.87
CA LEU A 316 2.21 -4.19 -8.85
C LEU A 316 3.17 -3.19 -8.17
N PHE A 317 4.15 -2.72 -8.94
CA PHE A 317 5.16 -1.74 -8.53
C PHE A 317 6.06 -2.15 -7.34
N PRO A 318 6.56 -3.40 -7.28
CA PRO A 318 7.44 -3.82 -6.18
C PRO A 318 8.74 -3.01 -6.12
N ALA A 319 9.34 -2.64 -7.25
CA ALA A 319 10.63 -1.93 -7.26
C ALA A 319 10.49 -0.49 -6.76
N LEU A 320 9.44 0.23 -7.17
CA LEU A 320 9.16 1.58 -6.68
C LEU A 320 8.80 1.58 -5.19
N LYS A 321 8.00 0.62 -4.72
CA LYS A 321 7.69 0.44 -3.28
C LYS A 321 8.97 0.19 -2.49
N TYR A 322 9.82 -0.72 -2.95
CA TYR A 322 11.10 -1.02 -2.34
C TYR A 322 12.00 0.23 -2.27
N ARG A 323 12.19 0.93 -3.40
CA ARG A 323 13.01 2.15 -3.47
C ARG A 323 12.51 3.23 -2.52
N CYS A 324 11.19 3.46 -2.47
CA CYS A 324 10.61 4.43 -1.56
C CYS A 324 10.92 4.10 -0.09
N GLN A 325 10.81 2.83 0.35
CA GLN A 325 11.11 2.44 1.73
C GLN A 325 12.60 2.43 2.03
N TYR A 326 13.42 2.02 1.06
CA TYR A 326 14.88 2.05 1.17
C TYR A 326 15.38 3.46 1.49
N LEU A 327 14.79 4.51 0.90
CA LEU A 327 15.13 5.89 1.23
C LEU A 327 14.74 6.33 2.66
N TYR A 328 13.94 5.54 3.39
CA TYR A 328 13.63 5.72 4.80
C TYR A 328 14.56 4.93 5.75
N THR A 329 15.45 4.06 5.24
CA THR A 329 16.33 3.24 6.10
C THR A 329 17.55 3.99 6.62
N SER A 330 17.85 5.16 6.06
CA SER A 330 18.96 6.01 6.48
C SER A 330 18.57 7.50 6.46
N PRO A 331 18.72 8.22 7.60
CA PRO A 331 18.53 9.67 7.63
C PRO A 331 19.48 10.42 6.69
N ASP A 332 20.69 9.92 6.46
CA ASP A 332 21.64 10.55 5.56
C ASP A 332 21.18 10.43 4.11
N MET A 333 20.66 9.27 3.71
CA MET A 333 20.04 9.13 2.40
C MET A 333 18.86 10.07 2.24
N ALA A 334 18.03 10.20 3.27
CA ALA A 334 16.89 11.11 3.24
C ALA A 334 17.31 12.57 2.96
N ARG A 335 18.35 13.08 3.63
CA ARG A 335 18.86 14.44 3.41
C ARG A 335 19.36 14.69 1.99
N HIS A 336 20.04 13.71 1.40
CA HIS A 336 20.71 13.89 0.11
C HIS A 336 19.82 13.56 -1.09
N GLN A 337 18.86 12.63 -0.94
CA GLN A 337 18.18 11.99 -2.07
C GLN A 337 16.68 12.29 -2.15
N TRP A 338 15.99 12.72 -1.09
CA TRP A 338 14.53 12.91 -1.16
C TRP A 338 14.06 14.00 -2.13
N ARG A 339 14.93 14.94 -2.49
CA ARG A 339 14.63 15.99 -3.48
C ARG A 339 14.95 15.59 -4.92
N THR A 340 15.67 14.49 -5.12
CA THR A 340 16.23 14.12 -6.43
C THR A 340 15.88 12.69 -6.86
N ASP A 341 15.53 11.82 -5.92
CA ASP A 341 15.26 10.40 -6.13
C ASP A 341 13.76 10.08 -5.95
N HIS A 342 13.39 8.83 -6.16
CA HIS A 342 12.02 8.34 -6.21
C HIS A 342 11.48 8.04 -4.80
N VAL A 343 11.02 9.07 -4.08
CA VAL A 343 10.39 8.93 -2.76
C VAL A 343 8.93 9.37 -2.78
N VAL A 344 8.10 8.71 -1.96
CA VAL A 344 6.77 9.22 -1.60
C VAL A 344 6.80 9.59 -0.10
N PRO A 345 6.84 10.89 0.23
CA PRO A 345 7.12 11.37 1.57
C PRO A 345 5.89 11.26 2.47
N LEU A 346 5.75 10.17 3.22
CA LEU A 346 4.63 9.97 4.15
C LEU A 346 5.07 10.24 5.60
N LEU A 347 4.55 11.29 6.23
CA LEU A 347 4.92 11.69 7.59
C LEU A 347 4.64 10.59 8.64
N ARG A 348 3.65 9.70 8.40
CA ARG A 348 3.39 8.54 9.26
C ARG A 348 4.55 7.54 9.34
N LEU A 349 5.46 7.55 8.36
CA LEU A 349 6.67 6.72 8.33
C LEU A 349 7.85 7.37 9.05
N PHE A 350 7.80 8.68 9.28
CA PHE A 350 8.89 9.41 9.90
C PHE A 350 9.35 8.83 11.26
N PRO A 351 8.45 8.41 12.18
CA PRO A 351 8.91 7.81 13.45
C PRO A 351 9.57 6.43 13.28
N LEU A 352 9.50 5.84 12.08
CA LEU A 352 10.13 4.57 11.71
C LEU A 352 11.42 4.76 10.91
N LEU A 353 11.86 6.00 10.68
CA LEU A 353 13.09 6.32 9.97
C LEU A 353 14.30 5.60 10.61
N GLY A 354 15.19 5.03 9.78
CA GLY A 354 16.39 4.33 10.23
C GLY A 354 16.19 2.82 10.39
N ALA A 355 16.65 2.28 11.52
CA ALA A 355 16.57 0.85 11.85
C ALA A 355 15.17 0.23 11.71
N PRO A 356 14.07 0.86 12.17
CA PRO A 356 12.75 0.26 12.03
C PRO A 356 12.34 0.07 10.56
N ALA A 357 12.60 1.04 9.69
CA ALA A 357 12.34 0.92 8.26
C ALA A 357 13.21 -0.15 7.59
N ALA A 358 14.47 -0.30 8.02
CA ALA A 358 15.39 -1.31 7.52
C ALA A 358 14.97 -2.74 7.89
N GLU A 359 14.65 -2.96 9.17
CA GLU A 359 14.16 -4.25 9.68
C GLU A 359 12.80 -4.60 9.07
N ASP A 360 11.92 -3.62 8.83
CA ASP A 360 10.65 -3.85 8.14
C ASP A 360 10.84 -4.28 6.68
N LEU A 361 11.74 -3.60 5.95
CA LEU A 361 12.06 -3.95 4.56
C LEU A 361 12.69 -5.33 4.47
N ALA A 362 13.56 -5.68 5.41
CA ALA A 362 14.15 -7.01 5.53
C ALA A 362 13.09 -8.08 5.78
N ALA A 363 12.17 -7.83 6.73
CA ALA A 363 11.07 -8.74 7.04
C ALA A 363 10.14 -8.94 5.83
N GLN A 364 9.88 -7.89 5.05
CA GLN A 364 9.15 -8.02 3.78
C GLN A 364 9.84 -9.00 2.85
N LEU A 365 11.14 -8.82 2.58
CA LEU A 365 11.89 -9.67 1.66
C LEU A 365 11.86 -11.13 2.12
N VAL A 366 12.13 -11.40 3.40
CA VAL A 366 12.09 -12.75 3.96
C VAL A 366 10.71 -13.37 3.78
N VAL A 367 9.63 -12.66 4.14
CA VAL A 367 8.26 -13.17 3.99
C VAL A 367 7.90 -13.45 2.53
N GLU A 368 8.31 -12.59 1.58
CA GLU A 368 8.04 -12.84 0.16
C GLU A 368 8.75 -14.11 -0.35
N GLY A 369 10.01 -14.31 0.05
CA GLY A 369 10.77 -15.51 -0.31
C GLY A 369 10.16 -16.79 0.26
N GLU A 370 9.84 -16.77 1.55
CA GLU A 370 9.27 -17.95 2.23
C GLU A 370 7.83 -18.24 1.77
N TRP A 371 7.03 -17.21 1.51
CA TRP A 371 5.69 -17.38 0.94
C TRP A 371 5.73 -18.10 -0.41
N ALA A 372 6.70 -17.76 -1.27
CA ALA A 372 6.88 -18.42 -2.56
C ALA A 372 7.44 -19.84 -2.43
N LYS A 373 8.38 -20.10 -1.51
CA LYS A 373 8.91 -21.45 -1.24
C LYS A 373 7.83 -22.42 -0.77
N LEU A 374 6.87 -21.94 0.02
CA LEU A 374 5.71 -22.73 0.45
C LEU A 374 4.70 -23.02 -0.67
N GLY A 375 4.88 -22.43 -1.87
CA GLY A 375 4.01 -22.69 -3.02
C GLY A 375 2.57 -22.21 -2.81
N ILE A 376 2.36 -21.19 -1.98
CA ILE A 376 1.03 -20.67 -1.66
C ILE A 376 0.47 -19.92 -2.89
N ALA A 377 -0.29 -20.64 -3.70
CA ALA A 377 -1.02 -20.13 -4.87
C ALA A 377 -2.29 -19.37 -4.46
N ALA A 378 -2.85 -18.57 -5.38
CA ALA A 378 -3.99 -17.68 -5.13
C ALA A 378 -5.28 -18.37 -4.63
N ASP A 379 -5.46 -19.65 -4.94
CA ASP A 379 -6.56 -20.52 -4.55
C ASP A 379 -6.23 -21.41 -3.34
N THR A 380 -5.08 -21.19 -2.69
CA THR A 380 -4.69 -21.95 -1.51
C THR A 380 -5.54 -21.56 -0.30
N ASN A 381 -6.05 -22.56 0.42
CA ASN A 381 -6.75 -22.31 1.67
C ASN A 381 -5.75 -22.06 2.81
N LEU A 382 -5.49 -20.78 3.10
CA LEU A 382 -4.53 -20.36 4.13
C LEU A 382 -4.85 -20.85 5.55
N LEU A 383 -6.11 -21.20 5.84
CA LEU A 383 -6.54 -21.64 7.18
C LEU A 383 -6.29 -23.14 7.44
N GLN A 384 -5.73 -23.88 6.47
CA GLN A 384 -5.33 -25.26 6.69
C GLN A 384 -4.08 -25.34 7.55
N ASP A 385 -4.05 -26.28 8.49
CA ASP A 385 -2.90 -26.55 9.38
C ASP A 385 -1.59 -26.76 8.63
N THR A 386 -1.66 -27.35 7.44
CA THR A 386 -0.52 -27.56 6.54
C THR A 386 0.06 -26.28 5.96
N VAL A 387 -0.63 -25.14 6.08
CA VAL A 387 -0.20 -23.83 5.56
C VAL A 387 0.15 -22.88 6.70
N TRP A 388 -0.75 -22.71 7.69
CA TRP A 388 -0.51 -21.72 8.74
C TRP A 388 0.58 -22.16 9.75
N ARG A 389 0.75 -23.45 10.03
CA ARG A 389 1.83 -23.91 10.92
C ARG A 389 3.23 -23.64 10.33
N PRO A 390 3.52 -23.99 9.06
CA PRO A 390 4.79 -23.60 8.45
C PRO A 390 5.05 -22.09 8.44
N LEU A 391 4.02 -21.26 8.23
CA LEU A 391 4.16 -19.81 8.30
C LEU A 391 4.56 -19.34 9.72
N LYS A 392 3.98 -19.95 10.75
CA LYS A 392 4.35 -19.67 12.14
C LYS A 392 5.78 -20.11 12.44
N ASP A 393 6.13 -21.34 12.07
CA ASP A 393 7.47 -21.90 12.29
C ASP A 393 8.53 -21.05 11.57
N MET A 394 8.24 -20.57 10.37
CA MET A 394 9.09 -19.65 9.62
C MET A 394 9.35 -18.35 10.39
N VAL A 395 8.31 -17.71 10.94
CA VAL A 395 8.50 -16.46 11.69
C VAL A 395 9.33 -16.70 12.94
N GLU A 396 9.08 -17.78 13.69
CA GLU A 396 9.84 -18.13 14.89
C GLU A 396 11.32 -18.43 14.56
N GLN A 397 11.58 -19.18 13.49
CA GLN A 397 12.94 -19.50 13.03
C GLN A 397 13.69 -18.26 12.55
N MET A 398 13.09 -17.44 11.68
CA MET A 398 13.73 -16.24 11.13
C MET A 398 13.99 -15.19 12.21
N SER A 399 13.08 -15.06 13.18
CA SER A 399 13.29 -14.18 14.34
C SER A 399 14.49 -14.62 15.17
N ALA A 400 14.65 -15.93 15.41
CA ALA A 400 15.78 -16.48 16.15
C ALA A 400 17.10 -16.35 15.37
N LEU A 401 17.09 -16.60 14.06
CA LEU A 401 18.26 -16.44 13.19
C LEU A 401 18.73 -14.99 13.13
N PHE A 402 17.83 -14.00 13.10
CA PHE A 402 18.23 -12.60 13.09
C PHE A 402 19.06 -12.19 14.33
N GLU A 403 18.91 -12.92 15.44
CA GLU A 403 19.67 -12.69 16.68
C GLU A 403 20.95 -13.53 16.77
N THR A 404 21.05 -14.64 16.03
CA THR A 404 22.10 -15.66 16.22
C THR A 404 22.97 -15.91 15.00
N ASP A 405 22.40 -15.80 13.79
CA ASP A 405 23.05 -16.01 12.49
C ASP A 405 22.43 -15.05 11.46
N VAL A 406 22.96 -13.83 11.46
CA VAL A 406 22.52 -12.76 10.56
C VAL A 406 22.78 -13.11 9.09
N ASP A 407 23.88 -13.81 8.77
CA ASP A 407 24.25 -14.14 7.40
C ASP A 407 23.22 -15.06 6.74
N ALA A 408 22.64 -15.98 7.51
CA ALA A 408 21.51 -16.77 7.06
C ALA A 408 20.34 -15.87 6.67
N VAL A 409 19.92 -14.93 7.53
CA VAL A 409 18.82 -14.00 7.22
C VAL A 409 19.10 -13.17 5.97
N LEU A 410 20.33 -12.67 5.80
CA LEU A 410 20.72 -11.92 4.60
C LEU A 410 20.57 -12.75 3.32
N LYS A 411 20.89 -14.05 3.36
CA LYS A 411 20.65 -14.95 2.23
C LYS A 411 19.15 -15.08 1.92
N HIS A 412 18.32 -15.27 2.94
CA HIS A 412 16.86 -15.33 2.77
C HIS A 412 16.29 -14.02 2.20
N MET A 413 16.84 -12.87 2.61
CA MET A 413 16.48 -11.57 2.02
C MET A 413 16.80 -11.49 0.53
N LYS A 414 17.99 -11.93 0.11
CA LYS A 414 18.38 -11.92 -1.32
C LYS A 414 17.51 -12.86 -2.16
N ASP A 415 17.16 -14.03 -1.64
CA ASP A 415 16.23 -14.95 -2.29
C ASP A 415 14.84 -14.33 -2.42
N GLY A 416 14.36 -13.71 -1.33
CA GLY A 416 13.10 -12.97 -1.31
C GLY A 416 13.04 -11.80 -2.29
N ALA A 417 14.14 -11.07 -2.46
CA ALA A 417 14.25 -9.99 -3.43
C ALA A 417 14.06 -10.46 -4.86
N ARG A 418 14.62 -11.63 -5.23
CA ARG A 418 14.48 -12.23 -6.56
C ARG A 418 13.04 -12.67 -6.85
N VAL A 419 12.32 -13.10 -5.80
CA VAL A 419 10.90 -13.45 -5.90
C VAL A 419 10.03 -12.19 -6.01
N LEU A 420 10.24 -11.22 -5.14
CA LEU A 420 9.47 -9.97 -5.10
C LEU A 420 9.63 -9.16 -6.39
N CYS A 421 10.85 -9.13 -6.93
CA CYS A 421 11.23 -8.33 -8.08
C CYS A 421 12.06 -9.19 -9.05
N PRO A 422 11.42 -10.07 -9.84
CA PRO A 422 12.14 -10.88 -10.81
C PRO A 422 12.77 -9.99 -11.90
N PRO A 423 13.86 -10.45 -12.54
CA PRO A 423 14.46 -9.76 -13.69
C PRO A 423 13.43 -9.45 -14.78
N LEU A 424 13.68 -8.40 -15.56
CA LEU A 424 12.82 -8.06 -16.70
C LEU A 424 12.71 -9.26 -17.65
N SER A 425 11.49 -9.58 -18.07
CA SER A 425 11.29 -10.52 -19.17
C SER A 425 11.78 -9.90 -20.49
N GLU A 426 11.96 -10.73 -21.52
CA GLU A 426 12.34 -10.27 -22.86
C GLU A 426 11.36 -9.22 -23.40
N ARG A 427 10.05 -9.45 -23.24
CA ARG A 427 9.01 -8.50 -23.66
C ARG A 427 9.12 -7.15 -22.95
N GLU A 428 9.34 -7.16 -21.64
CA GLU A 428 9.49 -5.93 -20.86
C GLU A 428 10.77 -5.18 -21.24
N SER A 429 11.84 -5.92 -21.52
CA SER A 429 13.10 -5.37 -22.02
C SER A 429 12.91 -4.72 -23.40
N LEU A 430 12.16 -5.37 -24.30
CA LEU A 430 11.81 -4.80 -25.62
C LEU A 430 10.92 -3.56 -25.50
N ILE A 431 9.98 -3.51 -24.56
CA ILE A 431 9.16 -2.31 -24.33
C ILE A 431 10.04 -1.14 -23.86
N MET A 432 11.05 -1.42 -23.03
CA MET A 432 11.93 -0.40 -22.47
C MET A 432 13.01 0.09 -23.45
N TYR A 433 13.54 -0.81 -24.29
CA TYR A 433 14.68 -0.54 -25.18
C TYR A 433 14.35 -0.57 -26.69
N GLY A 434 13.16 -1.01 -27.06
CA GLY A 434 12.73 -1.15 -28.46
C GLY A 434 12.50 0.20 -29.13
N ALA A 435 12.93 0.31 -30.39
CA ALA A 435 12.67 1.49 -31.21
C ALA A 435 11.15 1.67 -31.45
N PRO A 436 10.65 2.92 -31.55
CA PRO A 436 9.23 3.22 -31.70
C PRO A 436 8.55 2.67 -32.98
N GLU A 437 9.31 2.07 -33.90
CA GLU A 437 8.78 1.44 -35.12
C GLU A 437 8.31 -0.01 -34.91
N ASP A 438 8.92 -0.77 -34.02
CA ASP A 438 8.54 -2.18 -33.79
C ASP A 438 7.28 -2.29 -32.92
N ALA A 439 7.11 -1.38 -31.95
CA ALA A 439 5.89 -1.28 -31.14
C ALA A 439 4.64 -0.95 -31.97
N LYS A 440 4.78 -0.17 -33.07
CA LYS A 440 3.65 0.15 -33.97
C LYS A 440 3.27 -1.02 -34.89
N LYS A 441 4.25 -1.82 -35.32
CA LYS A 441 4.00 -3.03 -36.11
C LYS A 441 3.22 -4.07 -35.30
N GLU A 442 3.60 -4.32 -34.05
CA GLU A 442 2.93 -5.31 -33.21
C GLU A 442 1.52 -4.90 -32.79
N VAL A 443 1.26 -3.61 -32.51
CA VAL A 443 -0.11 -3.13 -32.23
C VAL A 443 -1.02 -3.31 -33.46
N SER A 444 -0.49 -3.13 -34.67
CA SER A 444 -1.26 -3.38 -35.90
C SER A 444 -1.57 -4.87 -36.12
N ILE A 445 -0.64 -5.77 -35.75
CA ILE A 445 -0.81 -7.22 -35.88
C ILE A 445 -1.79 -7.75 -34.81
N ALA A 446 -1.70 -7.25 -33.57
CA ALA A 446 -2.62 -7.60 -32.49
C ALA A 446 -4.05 -7.06 -32.73
N ALA A 447 -4.18 -5.84 -33.27
CA ALA A 447 -5.48 -5.28 -33.67
C ALA A 447 -6.10 -6.04 -34.85
N ALA A 448 -5.29 -6.48 -35.82
CA ALA A 448 -5.75 -7.31 -36.93
C ALA A 448 -6.17 -8.72 -36.48
N ALA A 449 -5.46 -9.33 -35.53
CA ALA A 449 -5.83 -10.61 -34.95
C ALA A 449 -7.13 -10.53 -34.13
N ALA A 450 -7.33 -9.46 -33.37
CA ALA A 450 -8.57 -9.24 -32.60
C ALA A 450 -9.78 -8.95 -33.51
N ALA A 451 -9.60 -8.25 -34.63
CA ALA A 451 -10.66 -8.00 -35.61
C ALA A 451 -11.08 -9.29 -36.36
N ASN A 452 -10.13 -10.16 -36.67
CA ASN A 452 -10.41 -11.45 -37.31
C ASN A 452 -11.06 -12.47 -36.36
N ALA A 453 -10.80 -12.38 -35.05
CA ALA A 453 -11.47 -13.22 -34.05
C ALA A 453 -12.92 -12.78 -33.76
N ALA A 454 -13.27 -11.52 -34.04
CA ALA A 454 -14.63 -10.99 -33.85
C ALA A 454 -15.56 -11.21 -35.06
N THR A 455 -15.04 -11.75 -36.16
CA THR A 455 -15.77 -12.00 -37.42
C THR A 455 -15.82 -13.48 -37.81
N ALA A 456 -15.35 -14.38 -36.94
CA ALA A 456 -15.37 -15.84 -37.12
C ALA A 456 -16.47 -16.51 -36.30
#